data_AF-A0A9W6KEC3-F1
#
_entry.id   AF-A0A9W6KEC3-F1
#
_cell.length_a   1.000
_cell.length_b   1.000
_cell.length_c   1.000
_cell.angle_alpha   90.00
_cell.angle_beta   90.00
_cell.angle_gamma   90.00
#
_symmetry.space_group_name_H-M   'P 1'
#
loop_
_entity.id
_entity.type
_entity.pdbx_description
1 polymer ?
#
loop_
_entity_poly.entity_id
_entity_poly.type
_entity_poly.pdbx_seq_one_letter_code
_entity_poly.pdbx_strand_id
1 'polypeptide(L)'
;MPGEITRQEASPVSDSAFQDWLVSDSWQDYRQQRAIREIESSLDGQRAESRALRSQLSRLQGSLEQRLSRLIRSFDAFVELSDRRAELAGFDEAARVRYRMRQVLAFRAGAAAALPATLEDVDGYWLAPAAAAVAAITRGDDPAAELARAAERDHRRTALLLVMSGADVDVRWVSAAFSELLADTQVTVAERALWVAAADGHLGDAALEVVTARLRALVAGLGDERRADLDRWITERVHAQPVTRLTSSADRRAVVALTAASRLAALRDWAREPASPAADSQSLAALEALLPGLVDEGSDEEAATLHRIKELRAVIDDREIAPAARWSDPVELPLTLLVADAFGEAPGPRALARRVLRDRVLAVGEALRAETDVPDPQEQSVAVEGQTVRVRTNGAPPPTSTHCTGRSRRATPSGHRRCGSGTPGSAPRPCCSSARSQCPSDSPSS
;
A
#
# COMPACT_ATOMS: atom_id res chain seq x y z
N MET A 1 -77.77 -46.26 -9.72
CA MET A 1 -78.59 -46.12 -10.94
C MET A 1 -77.91 -45.11 -11.87
N PRO A 2 -77.48 -45.51 -13.09
CA PRO A 2 -76.89 -44.64 -14.12
C PRO A 2 -77.90 -44.21 -15.21
N GLY A 3 -77.51 -43.29 -16.13
CA GLY A 3 -78.21 -43.01 -17.40
C GLY A 3 -77.51 -41.98 -18.32
N GLU A 4 -77.20 -42.38 -19.57
CA GLU A 4 -76.59 -41.66 -20.72
C GLU A 4 -77.60 -40.86 -21.59
N ILE A 5 -77.13 -39.98 -22.52
CA ILE A 5 -77.72 -39.63 -23.85
C ILE A 5 -76.64 -39.01 -24.81
N THR A 6 -76.91 -39.08 -26.13
CA THR A 6 -76.11 -39.23 -27.37
C THR A 6 -75.78 -37.97 -28.25
N ARG A 7 -75.03 -38.18 -29.36
CA ARG A 7 -74.36 -37.28 -30.34
C ARG A 7 -75.11 -37.17 -31.71
N GLN A 8 -74.92 -36.10 -32.52
CA GLN A 8 -75.41 -35.94 -33.92
C GLN A 8 -74.44 -35.14 -34.85
N GLU A 9 -74.41 -35.42 -36.17
CA GLU A 9 -73.43 -35.05 -37.24
C GLU A 9 -73.76 -33.78 -38.11
N ALA A 10 -72.81 -33.33 -38.99
CA ALA A 10 -72.89 -32.13 -39.89
C ALA A 10 -72.32 -32.35 -41.34
N SER A 11 -72.66 -31.47 -42.32
CA SER A 11 -72.36 -31.52 -43.80
C SER A 11 -71.54 -30.31 -44.37
N PRO A 12 -70.91 -30.34 -45.59
CA PRO A 12 -69.97 -29.30 -46.10
C PRO A 12 -70.41 -28.45 -47.35
N VAL A 13 -69.69 -27.33 -47.64
CA VAL A 13 -69.88 -26.29 -48.71
C VAL A 13 -68.64 -26.18 -49.64
N SER A 14 -68.77 -25.68 -50.90
CA SER A 14 -67.83 -25.83 -52.05
C SER A 14 -66.92 -24.63 -52.44
N ASP A 15 -65.96 -24.90 -53.35
CA ASP A 15 -64.57 -24.42 -53.42
C ASP A 15 -64.26 -23.19 -54.33
N SER A 16 -65.21 -22.72 -55.16
CA SER A 16 -64.89 -21.75 -56.24
C SER A 16 -64.89 -20.28 -55.85
N ALA A 17 -65.70 -19.88 -54.87
CA ALA A 17 -65.72 -18.50 -54.36
C ALA A 17 -64.45 -18.14 -53.57
N PHE A 18 -63.71 -19.15 -53.11
CA PHE A 18 -62.46 -18.98 -52.37
C PHE A 18 -61.28 -18.60 -53.28
N GLN A 19 -61.28 -19.07 -54.52
CA GLN A 19 -60.16 -18.88 -55.47
C GLN A 19 -60.09 -17.45 -56.04
N ASP A 20 -61.21 -16.81 -56.38
CA ASP A 20 -61.20 -15.45 -56.96
C ASP A 20 -60.87 -14.35 -55.93
N TRP A 21 -61.23 -14.56 -54.66
CA TRP A 21 -60.80 -13.68 -53.56
C TRP A 21 -59.29 -13.80 -53.30
N LEU A 22 -58.72 -15.00 -53.46
CA LEU A 22 -57.31 -15.26 -53.20
C LEU A 22 -56.33 -14.59 -54.18
N VAL A 23 -56.74 -14.20 -55.39
CA VAL A 23 -55.78 -13.81 -56.45
C VAL A 23 -55.75 -12.31 -56.74
N SER A 24 -56.88 -11.60 -56.66
CA SER A 24 -56.94 -10.16 -56.99
C SER A 24 -56.61 -9.25 -55.80
N ASP A 25 -57.04 -9.62 -54.59
CA ASP A 25 -56.80 -8.87 -53.35
C ASP A 25 -55.37 -9.09 -52.84
N SER A 26 -54.89 -10.34 -52.89
CA SER A 26 -53.58 -10.73 -52.34
C SER A 26 -52.39 -10.06 -53.02
N TRP A 27 -52.51 -9.72 -54.30
CA TRP A 27 -51.40 -9.15 -55.07
C TRP A 27 -51.30 -7.63 -54.92
N GLN A 28 -52.44 -6.94 -54.77
CA GLN A 28 -52.47 -5.53 -54.40
C GLN A 28 -51.99 -5.35 -52.95
N ASP A 29 -52.44 -6.22 -52.05
CA ASP A 29 -51.96 -6.29 -50.67
C ASP A 29 -50.45 -6.54 -50.60
N TYR A 30 -49.93 -7.47 -51.41
CA TYR A 30 -48.49 -7.74 -51.44
C TYR A 30 -47.67 -6.52 -51.89
N ARG A 31 -48.13 -5.79 -52.91
CA ARG A 31 -47.46 -4.55 -53.38
C ARG A 31 -47.56 -3.43 -52.34
N GLN A 32 -48.70 -3.27 -51.69
CA GLN A 32 -48.88 -2.32 -50.60
C GLN A 32 -47.99 -2.67 -49.40
N GLN A 33 -47.97 -3.92 -48.97
CA GLN A 33 -47.08 -4.41 -47.90
C GLN A 33 -45.60 -4.23 -48.24
N ARG A 34 -45.22 -4.32 -49.53
CA ARG A 34 -43.84 -4.04 -49.95
C ARG A 34 -43.52 -2.55 -49.89
N ALA A 35 -44.42 -1.68 -50.37
CA ALA A 35 -44.26 -0.23 -50.29
C ALA A 35 -44.24 0.27 -48.83
N ILE A 36 -45.09 -0.30 -47.96
CA ILE A 36 -45.09 -0.02 -46.52
C ILE A 36 -43.75 -0.38 -45.90
N ARG A 37 -43.22 -1.59 -46.17
CA ARG A 37 -41.90 -2.00 -45.67
C ARG A 37 -40.75 -1.11 -46.17
N GLU A 38 -40.84 -0.64 -47.41
CA GLU A 38 -39.84 0.28 -47.97
C GLU A 38 -39.91 1.66 -47.32
N ILE A 39 -41.11 2.19 -47.09
CA ILE A 39 -41.31 3.44 -46.33
C ILE A 39 -40.88 3.27 -44.87
N GLU A 40 -41.19 2.14 -44.23
CA GLU A 40 -40.77 1.83 -42.86
C GLU A 40 -39.24 1.78 -42.74
N SER A 41 -38.56 1.10 -43.65
CA SER A 41 -37.09 1.05 -43.66
C SER A 41 -36.45 2.41 -43.94
N SER A 42 -37.05 3.23 -44.81
CA SER A 42 -36.64 4.62 -45.05
C SER A 42 -36.85 5.51 -43.82
N LEU A 43 -38.01 5.41 -43.16
CA LEU A 43 -38.33 6.13 -41.92
C LEU A 43 -37.42 5.71 -40.76
N ASP A 44 -37.09 4.43 -40.64
CA ASP A 44 -36.16 3.93 -39.64
C ASP A 44 -34.72 4.40 -39.91
N GLY A 45 -34.32 4.49 -41.19
CA GLY A 45 -33.08 5.17 -41.61
C GLY A 45 -33.05 6.64 -41.19
N GLN A 46 -34.11 7.41 -41.50
CA GLN A 46 -34.23 8.83 -41.12
C GLN A 46 -34.26 9.02 -39.59
N ARG A 47 -34.89 8.11 -38.85
CA ARG A 47 -34.91 8.12 -37.38
C ARG A 47 -33.52 7.84 -36.81
N ALA A 48 -32.78 6.90 -37.39
CA ALA A 48 -31.41 6.60 -36.98
C ALA A 48 -30.47 7.80 -37.22
N GLU A 49 -30.58 8.46 -38.39
CA GLU A 49 -29.82 9.66 -38.71
C GLU A 49 -30.17 10.83 -37.78
N SER A 50 -31.47 11.05 -37.52
CA SER A 50 -31.93 12.06 -36.56
C SER A 50 -31.42 11.81 -35.13
N ARG A 51 -31.31 10.53 -34.70
CA ARG A 51 -30.72 10.16 -33.40
C ARG A 51 -29.22 10.42 -33.37
N ALA A 52 -28.51 10.15 -34.47
CA ALA A 52 -27.08 10.45 -34.61
C ALA A 52 -26.81 11.95 -34.54
N LEU A 53 -27.58 12.77 -35.25
CA LEU A 53 -27.48 14.24 -35.20
C LEU A 53 -27.78 14.78 -33.80
N ARG A 54 -28.83 14.28 -33.11
CA ARG A 54 -29.10 14.65 -31.71
C ARG A 54 -27.95 14.29 -30.77
N SER A 55 -27.33 13.12 -30.96
CA SER A 55 -26.15 12.70 -30.18
C SER A 55 -24.92 13.57 -30.48
N GLN A 56 -24.72 14.00 -31.72
CA GLN A 56 -23.63 14.90 -32.11
C GLN A 56 -23.86 16.31 -31.54
N LEU A 57 -25.08 16.85 -31.65
CA LEU A 57 -25.44 18.14 -31.06
C LEU A 57 -25.32 18.12 -29.54
N SER A 58 -25.79 17.07 -28.87
CA SER A 58 -25.62 16.91 -27.42
C SER A 58 -24.14 16.82 -27.01
N ARG A 59 -23.30 16.14 -27.79
CA ARG A 59 -21.84 16.10 -27.56
C ARG A 59 -21.18 17.47 -27.78
N LEU A 60 -21.55 18.20 -28.82
CA LEU A 60 -21.03 19.53 -29.09
C LEU A 60 -21.47 20.53 -28.01
N GLN A 61 -22.74 20.48 -27.61
CA GLN A 61 -23.29 21.29 -26.52
C GLN A 61 -22.56 20.99 -25.20
N GLY A 62 -22.41 19.71 -24.84
CA GLY A 62 -21.67 19.32 -23.64
C GLY A 62 -20.21 19.76 -23.66
N SER A 63 -19.55 19.71 -24.83
CA SER A 63 -18.19 20.22 -25.01
C SER A 63 -18.09 21.74 -24.86
N LEU A 64 -19.06 22.50 -25.40
CA LEU A 64 -19.12 23.95 -25.23
C LEU A 64 -19.43 24.36 -23.80
N GLU A 65 -20.36 23.68 -23.12
CA GLU A 65 -20.66 23.90 -21.70
C GLU A 65 -19.45 23.60 -20.82
N GLN A 66 -18.71 22.51 -21.10
CA GLN A 66 -17.46 22.19 -20.40
C GLN A 66 -16.38 23.26 -20.63
N ARG A 67 -16.20 23.71 -21.88
CA ARG A 67 -15.23 24.78 -22.22
C ARG A 67 -15.61 26.11 -21.58
N LEU A 68 -16.88 26.47 -21.58
CA LEU A 68 -17.38 27.70 -20.96
C LEU A 68 -17.21 27.63 -19.44
N SER A 69 -17.60 26.52 -18.82
CA SER A 69 -17.41 26.31 -17.37
C SER A 69 -15.93 26.32 -16.98
N ARG A 70 -15.05 25.82 -17.85
CA ARG A 70 -13.60 25.94 -17.69
C ARG A 70 -13.15 27.39 -17.83
N LEU A 71 -13.60 28.12 -18.84
CA LEU A 71 -13.21 29.51 -19.07
C LEU A 71 -13.66 30.42 -17.92
N ILE A 72 -14.87 30.22 -17.40
CA ILE A 72 -15.39 30.93 -16.22
C ILE A 72 -14.51 30.62 -14.99
N ARG A 73 -14.22 29.34 -14.71
CA ARG A 73 -13.32 28.96 -13.60
C ARG A 73 -11.92 29.55 -13.74
N SER A 74 -11.35 29.53 -14.94
CA SER A 74 -10.03 30.12 -15.21
C SER A 74 -10.05 31.64 -15.09
N PHE A 75 -11.16 32.31 -15.46
CA PHE A 75 -11.32 33.76 -15.29
C PHE A 75 -11.46 34.14 -13.81
N ASP A 76 -12.31 33.44 -13.05
CA ASP A 76 -12.44 33.64 -11.60
C ASP A 76 -11.08 33.43 -10.92
N ALA A 77 -10.35 32.40 -11.32
CA ALA A 77 -9.01 32.14 -10.82
C ALA A 77 -8.00 33.25 -11.20
N PHE A 78 -8.13 33.86 -12.37
CA PHE A 78 -7.29 34.97 -12.81
C PHE A 78 -7.56 36.26 -12.02
N VAL A 79 -8.82 36.56 -11.71
CA VAL A 79 -9.20 37.70 -10.87
C VAL A 79 -8.65 37.50 -9.47
N GLU A 80 -8.89 36.34 -8.85
CA GLU A 80 -8.34 36.03 -7.53
C GLU A 80 -6.80 36.09 -7.53
N LEU A 81 -6.15 35.58 -8.59
CA LEU A 81 -4.69 35.66 -8.75
C LEU A 81 -4.21 37.11 -8.79
N SER A 82 -4.98 38.02 -9.40
CA SER A 82 -4.63 39.44 -9.47
C SER A 82 -4.69 40.09 -8.09
N ASP A 83 -5.74 39.81 -7.31
CA ASP A 83 -5.88 40.29 -5.93
C ASP A 83 -4.76 39.77 -5.02
N ARG A 84 -4.46 38.46 -5.11
CA ARG A 84 -3.36 37.84 -4.35
C ARG A 84 -1.99 38.37 -4.74
N ARG A 85 -1.79 38.75 -6.01
CA ARG A 85 -0.54 39.41 -6.45
C ARG A 85 -0.42 40.84 -5.92
N ALA A 86 -1.52 41.57 -5.77
CA ALA A 86 -1.51 42.88 -5.13
C ALA A 86 -1.18 42.76 -3.63
N GLU A 87 -1.71 41.75 -2.96
CA GLU A 87 -1.35 41.41 -1.56
C GLU A 87 0.16 41.11 -1.43
N LEU A 88 0.73 40.34 -2.37
CA LEU A 88 2.17 40.03 -2.38
C LEU A 88 3.09 41.20 -2.67
N ALA A 89 2.60 42.32 -3.22
CA ALA A 89 3.44 43.50 -3.47
C ALA A 89 4.05 44.05 -2.16
N GLY A 90 3.40 43.81 -1.01
CA GLY A 90 3.98 44.12 0.31
C GLY A 90 5.19 43.27 0.68
N PHE A 91 5.43 42.16 0.00
CA PHE A 91 6.48 41.16 0.26
C PHE A 91 7.55 41.12 -0.83
N ASP A 92 7.72 42.21 -1.60
CA ASP A 92 8.70 42.27 -2.70
C ASP A 92 10.13 41.96 -2.24
N GLU A 93 10.50 42.34 -1.02
CA GLU A 93 11.83 42.05 -0.46
C GLU A 93 12.02 40.56 -0.18
N ALA A 94 11.04 39.92 0.45
CA ALA A 94 11.01 38.48 0.68
C ALA A 94 11.06 37.70 -0.66
N ALA A 95 10.32 38.17 -1.67
CA ALA A 95 10.36 37.59 -3.01
C ALA A 95 11.76 37.69 -3.66
N ARG A 96 12.46 38.82 -3.49
CA ARG A 96 13.86 38.98 -3.92
C ARG A 96 14.78 38.00 -3.19
N VAL A 97 14.64 37.84 -1.87
CA VAL A 97 15.43 36.89 -1.07
C VAL A 97 15.23 35.45 -1.57
N ARG A 98 13.98 35.02 -1.79
CA ARG A 98 13.69 33.68 -2.38
C ARG A 98 14.37 33.49 -3.72
N TYR A 99 14.27 34.49 -4.60
CA TYR A 99 14.92 34.43 -5.92
C TYR A 99 16.44 34.31 -5.80
N ARG A 100 17.07 35.07 -4.91
CA ARG A 100 18.50 34.99 -4.65
C ARG A 100 18.90 33.65 -4.03
N MET A 101 18.13 33.12 -3.09
CA MET A 101 18.39 31.80 -2.52
C MET A 101 18.37 30.71 -3.60
N ARG A 102 17.41 30.73 -4.54
CA ARG A 102 17.40 29.82 -5.69
C ARG A 102 18.65 29.93 -6.55
N GLN A 103 19.19 31.14 -6.74
CA GLN A 103 20.45 31.33 -7.46
C GLN A 103 21.65 30.71 -6.71
N VAL A 104 21.70 30.87 -5.38
CA VAL A 104 22.74 30.24 -4.54
C VAL A 104 22.65 28.72 -4.64
N LEU A 105 21.45 28.15 -4.51
CA LEU A 105 21.24 26.71 -4.63
C LEU A 105 21.59 26.19 -6.03
N ALA A 106 21.21 26.90 -7.09
CA ALA A 106 21.58 26.55 -8.45
C ALA A 106 23.09 26.58 -8.67
N PHE A 107 23.81 27.56 -8.10
CA PHE A 107 25.27 27.60 -8.14
C PHE A 107 25.89 26.39 -7.43
N ARG A 108 25.41 26.06 -6.22
CA ARG A 108 25.88 24.88 -5.46
C ARG A 108 25.64 23.56 -6.20
N ALA A 109 24.51 23.44 -6.89
CA ALA A 109 24.19 22.30 -7.73
C ALA A 109 24.98 22.27 -9.06
N GLY A 110 25.86 23.25 -9.32
CA GLY A 110 26.63 23.38 -10.56
C GLY A 110 25.81 23.86 -11.77
N ALA A 111 24.56 24.26 -11.57
CA ALA A 111 23.66 24.74 -12.61
C ALA A 111 23.81 26.26 -12.91
N ALA A 112 24.56 27.00 -12.09
CA ALA A 112 24.86 28.41 -12.30
C ALA A 112 26.37 28.66 -12.31
N ALA A 113 26.82 29.61 -13.14
CA ALA A 113 28.25 29.91 -13.33
C ALA A 113 28.85 30.82 -12.25
N ALA A 114 28.03 31.60 -11.54
CA ALA A 114 28.49 32.54 -10.53
C ALA A 114 27.53 32.62 -9.35
N LEU A 115 28.10 32.81 -8.16
CA LEU A 115 27.34 33.08 -6.94
C LEU A 115 26.76 34.51 -7.02
N PRO A 116 25.49 34.73 -6.64
CA PRO A 116 24.92 36.07 -6.62
C PRO A 116 25.63 37.00 -5.61
N ALA A 117 25.49 38.31 -5.84
CA ALA A 117 25.95 39.33 -4.89
C ALA A 117 25.32 39.16 -3.50
N THR A 118 25.95 39.75 -2.49
CA THR A 118 25.51 39.70 -1.09
C THR A 118 24.03 40.09 -0.95
N LEU A 119 23.27 39.27 -0.23
CA LEU A 119 21.89 39.58 0.10
C LEU A 119 21.87 40.62 1.22
N GLU A 120 21.04 41.64 1.04
CA GLU A 120 20.67 42.54 2.13
C GLU A 120 19.72 41.81 3.08
N ASP A 121 19.89 42.06 4.37
CA ASP A 121 19.01 41.48 5.38
C ASP A 121 17.63 42.15 5.35
N VAL A 122 16.58 41.36 5.51
CA VAL A 122 15.19 41.81 5.57
C VAL A 122 14.69 41.56 6.98
N ASP A 123 14.22 42.61 7.67
CA ASP A 123 13.82 42.53 9.07
C ASP A 123 12.71 41.49 9.28
N GLY A 124 12.81 40.72 10.36
CA GLY A 124 11.89 39.64 10.68
C GLY A 124 11.89 38.43 9.73
N TYR A 125 12.58 38.47 8.58
CA TYR A 125 12.54 37.40 7.58
C TYR A 125 13.65 36.37 7.80
N TRP A 126 13.30 35.13 8.15
CA TRP A 126 14.28 34.08 8.49
C TRP A 126 15.21 33.69 7.33
N LEU A 127 14.69 33.69 6.09
CA LEU A 127 15.42 33.19 4.94
C LEU A 127 16.55 34.12 4.49
N ALA A 128 16.48 35.42 4.79
CA ALA A 128 17.51 36.38 4.41
C ALA A 128 18.90 36.06 5.02
N PRO A 129 19.04 35.95 6.36
CA PRO A 129 20.29 35.57 6.99
C PRO A 129 20.64 34.10 6.70
N ALA A 130 19.64 33.21 6.54
CA ALA A 130 19.91 31.82 6.18
C ALA A 130 20.54 31.69 4.78
N ALA A 131 20.05 32.44 3.80
CA ALA A 131 20.60 32.50 2.46
C ALA A 131 22.00 33.15 2.44
N ALA A 132 22.22 34.19 3.25
CA ALA A 132 23.54 34.80 3.44
C ALA A 132 24.54 33.79 4.03
N ALA A 133 24.13 33.00 5.03
CA ALA A 133 24.93 31.93 5.60
C ALA A 133 25.29 30.85 4.58
N VAL A 134 24.31 30.34 3.80
CA VAL A 134 24.59 29.34 2.75
C VAL A 134 25.53 29.90 1.68
N ALA A 135 25.39 31.17 1.31
CA ALA A 135 26.31 31.83 0.39
C ALA A 135 27.73 31.96 0.98
N ALA A 136 27.86 32.33 2.26
CA ALA A 136 29.14 32.40 2.97
C ALA A 136 29.84 31.04 3.02
N ILE A 137 29.12 29.98 3.41
CA ILE A 137 29.61 28.59 3.40
C ILE A 137 30.11 28.21 2.00
N THR A 138 29.35 28.58 0.96
CA THR A 138 29.70 28.27 -0.42
C THR A 138 30.95 29.00 -0.91
N ARG A 139 31.25 30.19 -0.35
CA ARG A 139 32.51 30.92 -0.59
C ARG A 139 33.68 30.42 0.27
N GLY A 140 33.41 29.67 1.34
CA GLY A 140 34.39 29.31 2.37
C GLY A 140 34.60 30.42 3.41
N ASP A 141 33.68 31.38 3.52
CA ASP A 141 33.66 32.42 4.55
C ASP A 141 33.03 31.89 5.85
N ASP A 142 33.26 32.57 6.99
CA ASP A 142 32.63 32.24 8.27
C ASP A 142 31.13 32.61 8.28
N PRO A 143 30.20 31.65 8.41
CA PRO A 143 28.77 31.91 8.41
C PRO A 143 28.20 32.19 9.80
N ALA A 144 29.00 32.19 10.88
CA ALA A 144 28.51 32.14 12.26
C ALA A 144 27.51 33.25 12.61
N ALA A 145 27.79 34.50 12.21
CA ALA A 145 26.92 35.65 12.53
C ALA A 145 25.58 35.60 11.78
N GLU A 146 25.56 35.09 10.55
CA GLU A 146 24.35 34.92 9.76
C GLU A 146 23.53 33.72 10.26
N LEU A 147 24.20 32.62 10.60
CA LEU A 147 23.56 31.44 11.18
C LEU A 147 22.89 31.74 12.53
N ALA A 148 23.54 32.53 13.38
CA ALA A 148 22.95 32.96 14.66
C ALA A 148 21.67 33.75 14.44
N ARG A 149 21.69 34.76 13.54
CA ARG A 149 20.49 35.55 13.19
C ARG A 149 19.39 34.72 12.56
N ALA A 150 19.73 33.80 11.66
CA ALA A 150 18.76 32.89 11.04
C ALA A 150 18.10 31.97 12.07
N ALA A 151 18.91 31.40 12.97
CA ALA A 151 18.44 30.55 14.05
C ALA A 151 17.56 31.29 15.07
N GLU A 152 17.85 32.55 15.37
CA GLU A 152 17.02 33.40 16.23
C GLU A 152 15.63 33.65 15.62
N ARG A 153 15.55 33.79 14.28
CA ARG A 153 14.29 34.01 13.58
C ARG A 153 13.48 32.74 13.37
N ASP A 154 14.11 31.68 12.86
CA ASP A 154 13.49 30.36 12.72
C ASP A 154 14.56 29.27 12.74
N HIS A 155 14.75 28.69 13.93
CA HIS A 155 15.75 27.65 14.15
C HIS A 155 15.49 26.40 13.31
N ARG A 156 14.23 25.97 13.17
CA ARG A 156 13.88 24.71 12.52
C ARG A 156 13.99 24.82 11.00
N ARG A 157 13.45 25.89 10.39
CA ARG A 157 13.57 26.10 8.94
C ARG A 157 15.02 26.32 8.52
N THR A 158 15.80 27.03 9.34
CA THR A 158 17.25 27.20 9.10
C THR A 158 17.96 25.85 9.14
N ALA A 159 17.69 25.00 10.13
CA ALA A 159 18.27 23.67 10.23
C ALA A 159 17.92 22.79 9.01
N LEU A 160 16.64 22.77 8.60
CA LEU A 160 16.18 22.03 7.43
C LEU A 160 16.88 22.51 6.15
N LEU A 161 16.98 23.83 5.96
CA LEU A 161 17.65 24.44 4.82
C LEU A 161 19.12 23.99 4.72
N LEU A 162 19.86 24.01 5.84
CA LEU A 162 21.28 23.66 5.87
C LEU A 162 21.51 22.18 5.56
N VAL A 163 20.71 21.30 6.15
CA VAL A 163 20.82 19.84 5.94
C VAL A 163 20.40 19.47 4.51
N MET A 164 19.27 19.99 4.01
CA MET A 164 18.77 19.69 2.67
C MET A 164 19.65 20.28 1.55
N SER A 165 20.33 21.41 1.80
CA SER A 165 21.24 22.02 0.81
C SER A 165 22.66 21.43 0.82
N GLY A 166 22.95 20.54 1.78
CA GLY A 166 24.29 20.01 2.03
C GLY A 166 25.32 21.10 2.32
N ALA A 167 24.90 22.29 2.76
CA ALA A 167 25.79 23.41 3.04
C ALA A 167 26.63 23.12 4.29
N ASP A 168 25.98 22.71 5.36
CA ASP A 168 26.62 22.34 6.62
C ASP A 168 25.84 21.18 7.25
N VAL A 169 26.43 19.98 7.22
CA VAL A 169 25.85 18.78 7.84
C VAL A 169 26.50 18.57 9.20
N ASP A 170 26.28 19.53 10.09
CA ASP A 170 26.64 19.43 11.51
C ASP A 170 25.51 18.71 12.27
N VAL A 171 25.92 17.83 13.19
CA VAL A 171 25.07 17.14 14.18
C VAL A 171 24.05 18.07 14.83
N ARG A 172 24.44 19.32 15.16
CA ARG A 172 23.53 20.30 15.78
C ARG A 172 22.35 20.64 14.87
N TRP A 173 22.59 20.79 13.57
CA TRP A 173 21.57 21.14 12.58
C TRP A 173 20.69 19.93 12.26
N VAL A 174 21.28 18.74 12.17
CA VAL A 174 20.49 17.50 12.04
C VAL A 174 19.55 17.36 13.22
N SER A 175 20.04 17.55 14.46
CA SER A 175 19.17 17.51 15.64
C SER A 175 18.09 18.59 15.59
N ALA A 176 18.44 19.84 15.26
CA ALA A 176 17.52 20.97 15.18
C ALA A 176 16.40 20.81 14.12
N ALA A 177 16.66 20.07 13.04
CA ALA A 177 15.70 19.85 11.97
C ALA A 177 14.52 18.95 12.39
N PHE A 178 14.74 18.06 13.37
CA PHE A 178 13.69 17.23 13.94
C PHE A 178 12.95 17.96 15.06
N SER A 179 11.62 17.98 14.99
CA SER A 179 10.78 18.27 16.14
C SER A 179 10.90 17.17 17.20
N GLU A 180 10.31 17.42 18.38
CA GLU A 180 10.21 16.39 19.41
C GLU A 180 9.38 15.21 18.89
N LEU A 181 10.01 14.04 18.74
CA LEU A 181 9.34 12.84 18.27
C LEU A 181 8.49 12.27 19.40
N LEU A 182 7.17 12.45 19.29
CA LEU A 182 6.18 11.90 20.20
C LEU A 182 5.45 10.73 19.55
N ALA A 183 5.03 9.74 20.34
CA ALA A 183 4.41 8.52 19.80
C ALA A 183 3.07 8.78 19.07
N ASP A 184 2.35 9.84 19.45
CA ASP A 184 1.03 10.19 18.88
C ASP A 184 1.08 11.32 17.86
N THR A 185 2.26 11.85 17.59
CA THR A 185 2.43 12.96 16.67
C THR A 185 3.00 12.42 15.37
N GLN A 186 2.30 12.70 14.27
CA GLN A 186 2.76 12.26 12.95
C GLN A 186 4.08 12.93 12.59
N VAL A 187 4.97 12.15 11.99
CA VAL A 187 6.23 12.64 11.44
C VAL A 187 5.93 13.41 10.16
N THR A 188 6.61 14.55 9.97
CA THR A 188 6.47 15.34 8.74
C THR A 188 7.21 14.71 7.56
N VAL A 189 6.86 15.10 6.33
CA VAL A 189 7.56 14.66 5.11
C VAL A 189 9.06 14.94 5.20
N ALA A 190 9.45 16.11 5.70
CA ALA A 190 10.86 16.48 5.88
C ALA A 190 11.59 15.58 6.87
N GLU A 191 11.00 15.34 8.05
CA GLU A 191 11.61 14.47 9.06
C GLU A 191 11.71 13.03 8.59
N ARG A 192 10.73 12.55 7.82
CA ARG A 192 10.81 11.24 7.20
C ARG A 192 11.91 11.18 6.15
N ALA A 193 12.04 12.18 5.29
CA ALA A 193 13.13 12.24 4.31
C ALA A 193 14.51 12.27 4.99
N LEU A 194 14.65 13.06 6.06
CA LEU A 194 15.87 13.12 6.87
C LEU A 194 16.20 11.78 7.54
N TRP A 195 15.20 11.13 8.13
CA TRP A 195 15.36 9.79 8.71
C TRP A 195 15.92 8.83 7.66
N VAL A 196 15.28 8.74 6.50
CA VAL A 196 15.68 7.81 5.43
C VAL A 196 17.08 8.15 4.90
N ALA A 197 17.35 9.42 4.61
CA ALA A 197 18.66 9.86 4.13
C ALA A 197 19.79 9.61 5.14
N ALA A 198 19.54 9.78 6.45
CA ALA A 198 20.48 9.41 7.50
C ALA A 198 20.69 7.89 7.56
N ALA A 199 19.62 7.10 7.44
CA ALA A 199 19.67 5.65 7.45
C ALA A 199 20.45 5.06 6.26
N ASP A 200 20.38 5.72 5.12
CA ASP A 200 21.14 5.39 3.90
C ASP A 200 22.59 5.94 3.91
N GLY A 201 22.95 6.73 4.93
CA GLY A 201 24.32 7.22 5.14
C GLY A 201 24.68 8.52 4.41
N HIS A 202 23.72 9.18 3.73
CA HIS A 202 23.99 10.41 2.97
C HIS A 202 24.36 11.61 3.86
N LEU A 203 23.93 11.59 5.12
CA LEU A 203 24.21 12.66 6.10
C LEU A 203 25.41 12.35 7.01
N GLY A 204 26.07 11.19 6.82
CA GLY A 204 27.19 10.72 7.64
C GLY A 204 26.78 10.06 8.96
N ASP A 205 27.76 9.39 9.59
CA ASP A 205 27.54 8.56 10.79
C ASP A 205 27.03 9.36 11.99
N ALA A 206 27.48 10.61 12.14
CA ALA A 206 27.07 11.45 13.25
C ALA A 206 25.58 11.80 13.17
N ALA A 207 25.06 12.05 11.97
CA ALA A 207 23.63 12.25 11.72
C ALA A 207 22.83 10.97 12.00
N LEU A 208 23.33 9.81 11.57
CA LEU A 208 22.72 8.51 11.86
C LEU A 208 22.60 8.26 13.36
N GLU A 209 23.62 8.58 14.15
CA GLU A 209 23.58 8.42 15.61
C GLU A 209 22.57 9.36 16.28
N VAL A 210 22.42 10.60 15.79
CA VAL A 210 21.37 11.52 16.27
C VAL A 210 19.97 10.94 16.03
N VAL A 211 19.70 10.48 14.81
CA VAL A 211 18.40 9.89 14.46
C VAL A 211 18.16 8.62 15.28
N THR A 212 19.17 7.77 15.42
CA THR A 212 19.10 6.55 16.24
C THR A 212 18.79 6.88 17.70
N ALA A 213 19.47 7.87 18.29
CA ALA A 213 19.27 8.28 19.67
C ALA A 213 17.84 8.81 19.90
N ARG A 214 17.32 9.64 18.99
CA ARG A 214 15.95 10.16 19.08
C ARG A 214 14.90 9.06 18.99
N LEU A 215 15.04 8.12 18.06
CA LEU A 215 14.11 7.00 17.92
C LEU A 215 14.19 6.03 19.12
N ARG A 216 15.37 5.82 19.69
CA ARG A 216 15.51 5.06 20.94
C ARG A 216 14.86 5.76 22.12
N ALA A 217 15.00 7.09 22.24
CA ALA A 217 14.34 7.86 23.28
C ALA A 217 12.82 7.77 23.17
N LEU A 218 12.28 7.85 21.95
CA LEU A 218 10.86 7.62 21.67
C LEU A 218 10.40 6.24 22.17
N VAL A 219 11.11 5.17 21.80
CA VAL A 219 10.74 3.79 22.19
C VAL A 219 10.88 3.58 23.71
N ALA A 220 11.91 4.16 24.34
CA ALA A 220 12.11 4.08 25.77
C ALA A 220 11.03 4.84 26.56
N GLY A 221 10.54 5.96 26.02
CA GLY A 221 9.50 6.81 26.61
C GLY A 221 8.07 6.28 26.47
N LEU A 222 7.86 5.13 25.81
CA LEU A 222 6.52 4.56 25.66
C LEU A 222 5.94 4.12 27.00
N GLY A 223 4.65 4.44 27.24
CA GLY A 223 3.88 3.83 28.32
C GLY A 223 3.64 2.34 28.10
N ASP A 224 3.23 1.62 29.15
CA ASP A 224 3.09 0.16 29.12
C ASP A 224 2.10 -0.33 28.07
N GLU A 225 0.97 0.36 27.87
CA GLU A 225 -0.03 0.03 26.85
C GLU A 225 0.56 0.08 25.43
N ARG A 226 1.21 1.20 25.07
CA ARG A 226 1.85 1.35 23.75
C ARG A 226 3.01 0.39 23.54
N ARG A 227 3.72 0.07 24.62
CA ARG A 227 4.79 -0.93 24.57
C ARG A 227 4.20 -2.32 24.25
N ALA A 228 3.07 -2.68 24.85
CA ALA A 228 2.36 -3.91 24.53
C ALA A 228 1.80 -3.91 23.09
N ASP A 229 1.34 -2.77 22.59
CA ASP A 229 0.92 -2.61 21.18
C ASP A 229 2.07 -2.86 20.22
N LEU A 230 3.23 -2.25 20.50
CA LEU A 230 4.45 -2.46 19.71
C LEU A 230 4.87 -3.93 19.71
N ASP A 231 4.81 -4.61 20.86
CA ASP A 231 5.13 -6.05 20.99
C ASP A 231 4.22 -6.91 20.13
N ARG A 232 2.93 -6.61 20.18
CA ARG A 232 1.92 -7.27 19.36
C ARG A 232 2.18 -7.04 17.87
N TRP A 233 2.46 -5.81 17.45
CA TRP A 233 2.77 -5.51 16.05
C TRP A 233 4.02 -6.24 15.56
N ILE A 234 5.10 -6.28 16.35
CA ILE A 234 6.30 -7.06 16.05
C ILE A 234 5.93 -8.54 15.88
N THR A 235 5.17 -9.09 16.82
CA THR A 235 4.75 -10.50 16.81
C THR A 235 3.87 -10.84 15.61
N GLU A 236 3.00 -9.93 15.19
CA GLU A 236 2.11 -10.08 14.03
C GLU A 236 2.87 -10.02 12.70
N ARG A 237 3.90 -9.17 12.60
CA ARG A 237 4.73 -9.03 11.40
C ARG A 237 5.70 -10.19 11.18
N VAL A 238 6.04 -10.92 12.23
CA VAL A 238 6.82 -12.15 12.14
C VAL A 238 5.90 -13.27 11.61
N HIS A 239 5.97 -13.52 10.30
CA HIS A 239 5.14 -14.54 9.64
C HIS A 239 5.44 -15.94 10.21
N ALA A 240 4.49 -16.47 10.99
CA ALA A 240 4.51 -17.86 11.43
C ALA A 240 4.09 -18.77 10.27
N GLN A 241 4.80 -19.89 10.07
CA GLN A 241 4.27 -20.96 9.22
C GLN A 241 3.03 -21.55 9.91
N PRO A 242 1.89 -21.70 9.19
CA PRO A 242 0.69 -22.26 9.76
C PRO A 242 0.93 -23.72 10.15
N VAL A 243 0.69 -24.04 11.43
CA VAL A 243 0.79 -25.41 11.95
C VAL A 243 -0.39 -26.22 11.40
N THR A 244 -0.24 -26.72 10.17
CA THR A 244 -1.33 -27.35 9.41
C THR A 244 -1.61 -28.80 9.80
N ARG A 245 -0.84 -29.38 10.73
CA ARG A 245 -0.82 -30.83 11.00
C ARG A 245 -1.47 -31.26 12.31
N LEU A 246 -2.21 -30.38 12.98
CA LEU A 246 -2.93 -30.73 14.19
C LEU A 246 -4.39 -31.02 13.86
N THR A 247 -4.70 -32.30 13.71
CA THR A 247 -6.06 -32.82 13.53
C THR A 247 -6.91 -32.55 14.77
N SER A 248 -8.24 -32.66 14.60
CA SER A 248 -9.38 -32.13 15.38
C SER A 248 -9.47 -32.39 16.90
N SER A 249 -8.40 -32.82 17.57
CA SER A 249 -8.33 -33.01 19.03
C SER A 249 -7.10 -32.36 19.68
N ALA A 250 -6.32 -31.57 18.93
CA ALA A 250 -5.08 -31.01 19.44
C ALA A 250 -5.30 -30.14 20.68
N ASP A 251 -4.54 -30.45 21.73
CA ASP A 251 -4.47 -29.66 22.95
C ASP A 251 -4.17 -28.20 22.58
N ARG A 252 -5.06 -27.29 22.97
CA ARG A 252 -4.92 -25.85 22.73
C ARG A 252 -3.56 -25.33 23.18
N ARG A 253 -2.97 -25.92 24.23
CA ARG A 253 -1.64 -25.57 24.73
C ARG A 253 -0.54 -25.96 23.73
N ALA A 254 -0.64 -27.14 23.12
CA ALA A 254 0.31 -27.58 22.10
C ALA A 254 0.25 -26.72 20.84
N VAL A 255 -0.95 -26.27 20.43
CA VAL A 255 -1.12 -25.33 19.31
C VAL A 255 -0.44 -24.00 19.59
N VAL A 256 -0.61 -23.45 20.80
CA VAL A 256 0.04 -22.20 21.23
C VAL A 256 1.55 -22.34 21.22
N ALA A 257 2.10 -23.39 21.85
CA ALA A 257 3.54 -23.63 21.90
C ALA A 257 4.17 -23.79 20.51
N LEU A 258 3.53 -24.53 19.60
CA LEU A 258 4.02 -24.71 18.23
C LEU A 258 3.94 -23.42 17.42
N THR A 259 2.92 -22.60 17.64
CA THR A 259 2.80 -21.26 17.01
C THR A 259 3.90 -20.33 17.53
N ALA A 260 4.15 -20.32 18.84
CA ALA A 260 5.21 -19.54 19.47
C ALA A 260 6.60 -19.98 18.98
N ALA A 261 6.85 -21.29 18.86
CA ALA A 261 8.10 -21.83 18.32
C ALA A 261 8.32 -21.44 16.85
N SER A 262 7.27 -21.48 16.03
CA SER A 262 7.30 -21.04 14.62
C SER A 262 7.64 -19.55 14.49
N ARG A 263 7.01 -18.71 15.33
CA ARG A 263 7.32 -17.28 15.40
C ARG A 263 8.75 -17.01 15.89
N LEU A 264 9.20 -17.72 16.93
CA LEU A 264 10.56 -17.58 17.45
C LEU A 264 11.61 -17.96 16.40
N ALA A 265 11.35 -19.01 15.61
CA ALA A 265 12.20 -19.40 14.48
C ALA A 265 12.27 -18.29 13.42
N ALA A 266 11.11 -17.75 13.00
CA ALA A 266 11.05 -16.66 12.04
C ALA A 266 11.73 -15.37 12.56
N LEU A 267 11.60 -15.06 13.85
CA LEU A 267 12.27 -13.91 14.47
C LEU A 267 13.79 -14.10 14.52
N ARG A 268 14.26 -15.31 14.80
CA ARG A 268 15.69 -15.66 14.75
C ARG A 268 16.24 -15.52 13.33
N ASP A 269 15.49 -15.95 12.32
CA ASP A 269 15.93 -15.86 10.93
C ASP A 269 15.96 -14.40 10.46
N TRP A 270 14.96 -13.60 10.83
CA TRP A 270 14.94 -12.14 10.65
C TRP A 270 16.14 -11.46 11.33
N ALA A 271 16.52 -11.88 12.54
CA ALA A 271 17.66 -11.32 13.27
C ALA A 271 19.03 -11.72 12.68
N ARG A 272 19.10 -12.83 11.95
CA ARG A 272 20.31 -13.31 11.28
C ARG A 272 20.53 -12.68 9.91
N GLU A 273 19.47 -12.20 9.28
CA GLU A 273 19.56 -11.54 7.98
C GLU A 273 20.43 -10.28 8.10
N PRO A 274 21.51 -10.17 7.30
CA PRO A 274 22.39 -9.02 7.36
C PRO A 274 21.64 -7.77 6.88
N ALA A 275 21.49 -6.79 7.78
CA ALA A 275 21.03 -5.46 7.41
C ALA A 275 22.26 -4.61 7.08
N SER A 276 22.74 -4.69 5.83
CA SER A 276 23.81 -3.82 5.39
C SER A 276 23.24 -2.46 5.05
N PRO A 277 23.79 -1.35 5.56
CA PRO A 277 23.46 -0.04 5.01
C PRO A 277 23.90 -0.02 3.56
N ALA A 278 22.98 0.24 2.65
CA ALA A 278 23.28 0.48 1.25
C ALA A 278 22.67 1.84 0.91
N ALA A 279 23.51 2.75 0.42
CA ALA A 279 23.07 4.08 0.05
C ALA A 279 22.12 3.98 -1.15
N ASP A 280 20.87 4.41 -0.96
CA ASP A 280 19.92 4.59 -2.06
C ASP A 280 19.97 6.05 -2.52
N SER A 281 20.42 6.31 -3.75
CA SER A 281 20.47 7.67 -4.29
C SER A 281 19.09 8.35 -4.36
N GLN A 282 17.99 7.58 -4.33
CA GLN A 282 16.64 8.14 -4.35
C GLN A 282 16.29 8.88 -3.05
N SER A 283 16.85 8.48 -1.90
CA SER A 283 16.55 9.13 -0.62
C SER A 283 17.17 10.52 -0.51
N LEU A 284 18.38 10.70 -1.04
CA LEU A 284 19.00 12.02 -1.15
C LEU A 284 18.20 12.91 -2.13
N ALA A 285 17.83 12.38 -3.29
CA ALA A 285 17.01 13.12 -4.25
C ALA A 285 15.64 13.52 -3.68
N ALA A 286 15.01 12.66 -2.88
CA ALA A 286 13.76 12.98 -2.20
C ALA A 286 13.94 14.09 -1.17
N LEU A 287 15.05 14.10 -0.43
CA LEU A 287 15.38 15.17 0.51
C LEU A 287 15.63 16.51 -0.20
N GLU A 288 16.43 16.50 -1.29
CA GLU A 288 16.72 17.68 -2.10
C GLU A 288 15.46 18.24 -2.79
N ALA A 289 14.52 17.37 -3.19
CA ALA A 289 13.26 17.78 -3.82
C ALA A 289 12.34 18.60 -2.89
N LEU A 290 12.54 18.54 -1.57
CA LEU A 290 11.78 19.34 -0.60
C LEU A 290 12.33 20.77 -0.47
N LEU A 291 13.58 21.00 -0.85
CA LEU A 291 14.28 22.27 -0.70
C LEU A 291 13.61 23.43 -1.45
N PRO A 292 13.17 23.27 -2.72
CA PRO A 292 12.41 24.33 -3.40
C PRO A 292 11.11 24.66 -2.67
N GLY A 293 10.42 23.66 -2.11
CA GLY A 293 9.18 23.85 -1.35
C GLY A 293 9.41 24.68 -0.09
N LEU A 294 10.48 24.39 0.67
CA LEU A 294 10.86 25.15 1.86
C LEU A 294 11.21 26.62 1.53
N VAL A 295 11.94 26.85 0.43
CA VAL A 295 12.32 28.21 -0.01
C VAL A 295 11.10 28.96 -0.56
N ASP A 296 10.25 28.30 -1.32
CA ASP A 296 9.10 28.94 -1.98
C ASP A 296 7.94 29.21 -1.01
N GLU A 297 7.83 28.50 0.10
CA GLU A 297 6.82 28.77 1.13
C GLU A 297 7.07 30.10 1.87
N GLY A 298 8.34 30.50 2.03
CA GLY A 298 8.69 31.79 2.60
C GLY A 298 8.41 31.89 4.11
N SER A 299 7.85 33.02 4.55
CA SER A 299 7.40 33.22 5.93
C SER A 299 5.95 32.79 6.13
N ASP A 300 5.55 32.56 7.37
CA ASP A 300 4.17 32.14 7.71
C ASP A 300 3.10 33.14 7.23
N GLU A 301 3.43 34.43 7.18
CA GLU A 301 2.52 35.50 6.76
C GLU A 301 2.16 35.43 5.27
N GLU A 302 3.09 35.02 4.41
CA GLU A 302 2.90 34.94 2.95
C GLU A 302 2.60 33.52 2.45
N ALA A 303 2.88 32.49 3.25
CA ALA A 303 2.77 31.08 2.88
C ALA A 303 1.38 30.71 2.34
N ALA A 304 0.32 31.15 3.02
CA ALA A 304 -1.06 30.90 2.60
C ALA A 304 -1.36 31.54 1.23
N THR A 305 -0.91 32.77 1.01
CA THR A 305 -1.11 33.53 -0.22
C THR A 305 -0.29 32.94 -1.37
N LEU A 306 0.96 32.55 -1.14
CA LEU A 306 1.81 31.87 -2.13
C LEU A 306 1.24 30.50 -2.53
N HIS A 307 0.74 29.73 -1.56
CA HIS A 307 0.10 28.46 -1.84
C HIS A 307 -1.14 28.64 -2.72
N ARG A 308 -2.02 29.60 -2.36
CA ARG A 308 -3.22 29.88 -3.14
C ARG A 308 -2.89 30.33 -4.56
N ILE A 309 -1.86 31.15 -4.75
CA ILE A 309 -1.38 31.55 -6.08
C ILE A 309 -0.94 30.35 -6.91
N LYS A 310 -0.28 29.36 -6.30
CA LYS A 310 0.14 28.12 -6.98
C LYS A 310 -1.08 27.31 -7.44
N GLU A 311 -2.09 27.18 -6.60
CA GLU A 311 -3.37 26.54 -6.96
C GLU A 311 -4.08 27.27 -8.10
N LEU A 312 -4.18 28.60 -8.02
CA LEU A 312 -4.85 29.41 -9.04
C LEU A 312 -4.15 29.32 -10.40
N ARG A 313 -2.81 29.29 -10.41
CA ARG A 313 -2.03 29.04 -11.63
C ARG A 313 -2.32 27.65 -12.22
N ALA A 314 -2.46 26.63 -11.38
CA ALA A 314 -2.84 25.28 -11.83
C ALA A 314 -4.18 25.29 -12.57
N VAL A 315 -5.18 25.98 -11.99
CA VAL A 315 -6.53 26.12 -12.56
C VAL A 315 -6.52 26.90 -13.88
N ILE A 316 -5.68 27.93 -13.98
CA ILE A 316 -5.53 28.73 -15.20
C ILE A 316 -4.84 27.92 -16.31
N ASP A 317 -3.76 27.22 -15.98
CA ASP A 317 -2.98 26.43 -16.94
C ASP A 317 -3.64 25.09 -17.30
N ASP A 318 -4.78 24.75 -16.67
CA ASP A 318 -5.46 23.45 -16.75
C ASP A 318 -4.51 22.28 -16.47
N ARG A 319 -3.56 22.52 -15.57
CA ARG A 319 -2.67 21.48 -15.08
C ARG A 319 -3.36 20.86 -13.88
N GLU A 320 -3.63 19.57 -13.94
CA GLU A 320 -3.81 18.77 -12.73
C GLU A 320 -2.48 18.77 -11.98
N ILE A 321 -2.29 19.76 -11.12
CA ILE A 321 -1.22 19.74 -10.14
C ILE A 321 -1.73 18.88 -9.01
N ALA A 322 -1.30 17.61 -8.97
CA ALA A 322 -1.34 16.87 -7.73
C ALA A 322 -0.65 17.75 -6.66
N PRO A 323 -1.30 18.02 -5.51
CA PRO A 323 -0.69 18.87 -4.49
C PRO A 323 0.65 18.25 -4.11
N ALA A 324 1.74 18.92 -4.51
CA ALA A 324 3.08 18.51 -4.13
C ALA A 324 3.12 18.56 -2.60
N ALA A 325 3.46 17.42 -1.98
CA ALA A 325 3.52 17.32 -0.54
C ALA A 325 4.44 18.42 0.01
N ARG A 326 3.94 19.18 0.98
CA ARG A 326 4.74 20.17 1.70
C ARG A 326 5.71 19.45 2.61
N TRP A 327 6.84 20.09 2.88
CA TRP A 327 7.83 19.55 3.81
C TRP A 327 7.23 19.33 5.22
N SER A 328 6.22 20.11 5.60
CA SER A 328 5.50 20.04 6.88
C SER A 328 4.27 19.12 6.86
N ASP A 329 3.91 18.53 5.72
CA ASP A 329 2.72 17.66 5.65
C ASP A 329 2.94 16.42 6.53
N PRO A 330 1.90 15.95 7.24
CA PRO A 330 1.99 14.75 8.05
C PRO A 330 2.10 13.50 7.15
N VAL A 331 2.98 12.57 7.52
CA VAL A 331 3.13 11.28 6.84
C VAL A 331 2.40 10.19 7.63
N GLU A 332 2.94 9.82 8.79
CA GLU A 332 2.46 8.69 9.58
C GLU A 332 3.05 8.75 11.00
N LEU A 333 2.51 7.97 11.94
CA LEU A 333 3.05 7.83 13.27
C LEU A 333 4.46 7.20 13.27
N PRO A 334 5.40 7.67 14.11
CA PRO A 334 6.78 7.20 14.06
C PRO A 334 6.93 5.71 14.38
N LEU A 335 6.09 5.15 15.27
CA LEU A 335 6.12 3.72 15.59
C LEU A 335 5.66 2.85 14.42
N THR A 336 4.62 3.28 13.69
CA THR A 336 4.15 2.60 12.49
C THR A 336 5.23 2.57 11.42
N LEU A 337 5.91 3.71 11.20
CA LEU A 337 7.04 3.81 10.28
C LEU A 337 8.21 2.94 10.72
N LEU A 338 8.56 2.95 12.01
CA LEU A 338 9.65 2.14 12.55
C LEU A 338 9.43 0.64 12.37
N VAL A 339 8.21 0.16 12.63
CA VAL A 339 7.84 -1.24 12.39
C VAL A 339 7.82 -1.54 10.89
N ALA A 340 7.25 -0.64 10.07
CA ALA A 340 7.25 -0.82 8.62
C ALA A 340 8.68 -0.93 8.06
N ASP A 341 9.61 -0.12 8.54
CA ASP A 341 11.02 -0.15 8.13
C ASP A 341 11.73 -1.44 8.57
N ALA A 342 11.50 -1.87 9.82
CA ALA A 342 12.12 -3.08 10.38
C ALA A 342 11.82 -4.35 9.57
N PHE A 343 10.67 -4.38 8.89
CA PHE A 343 10.19 -5.49 8.06
C PHE A 343 10.06 -5.13 6.57
N GLY A 344 10.42 -3.91 6.17
CA GLY A 344 10.34 -3.40 4.80
C GLY A 344 11.57 -3.78 3.98
N GLU A 345 11.62 -3.41 2.69
CA GLU A 345 12.70 -3.80 1.77
C GLU A 345 13.90 -2.84 1.74
N ALA A 346 13.71 -1.59 2.17
CA ALA A 346 14.74 -0.56 2.12
C ALA A 346 15.89 -0.86 3.11
N PRO A 347 17.13 -1.08 2.64
CA PRO A 347 18.21 -1.62 3.47
C PRO A 347 18.66 -0.67 4.58
N GLY A 348 18.82 0.62 4.30
CA GLY A 348 19.19 1.63 5.30
C GLY A 348 18.13 1.78 6.40
N PRO A 349 16.88 2.15 6.08
CA PRO A 349 15.79 2.24 7.06
C PRO A 349 15.60 0.94 7.86
N ARG A 350 15.70 -0.22 7.21
CA ARG A 350 15.64 -1.53 7.88
C ARG A 350 16.76 -1.70 8.89
N ALA A 351 18.02 -1.40 8.54
CA ALA A 351 19.15 -1.50 9.45
C ALA A 351 19.00 -0.59 10.67
N LEU A 352 18.58 0.66 10.45
CA LEU A 352 18.29 1.62 11.51
C LEU A 352 17.15 1.13 12.42
N ALA A 353 16.02 0.72 11.85
CA ALA A 353 14.87 0.27 12.62
C ALA A 353 15.18 -0.98 13.45
N ARG A 354 15.94 -1.95 12.89
CA ARG A 354 16.45 -3.12 13.62
C ARG A 354 17.35 -2.73 14.79
N ARG A 355 18.22 -1.75 14.59
CA ARG A 355 19.13 -1.23 15.62
C ARG A 355 18.37 -0.53 16.76
N VAL A 356 17.27 0.16 16.44
CA VAL A 356 16.41 0.84 17.44
C VAL A 356 15.54 -0.17 18.19
N LEU A 357 14.91 -1.11 17.49
CA LEU A 357 13.96 -2.08 18.06
C LEU A 357 14.63 -3.31 18.72
N ARG A 358 15.97 -3.40 18.71
CA ARG A 358 16.72 -4.57 19.18
C ARG A 358 16.24 -5.08 20.53
N ASP A 359 16.21 -4.21 21.55
CA ASP A 359 15.88 -4.62 22.92
C ASP A 359 14.42 -5.10 23.01
N ARG A 360 13.54 -4.47 22.22
CA ARG A 360 12.13 -4.85 22.19
C ARG A 360 11.91 -6.20 21.53
N VAL A 361 12.61 -6.45 20.42
CA VAL A 361 12.61 -7.73 19.73
C VAL A 361 13.14 -8.85 20.63
N LEU A 362 14.22 -8.60 21.39
CA LEU A 362 14.74 -9.56 22.37
C LEU A 362 13.68 -9.91 23.43
N ALA A 363 12.99 -8.91 23.97
CA ALA A 363 11.93 -9.12 24.96
C ALA A 363 10.72 -9.88 24.37
N VAL A 364 10.34 -9.61 23.12
CA VAL A 364 9.31 -10.41 22.41
C VAL A 364 9.78 -11.85 22.21
N GLY A 365 11.04 -12.06 21.82
CA GLY A 365 11.62 -13.40 21.69
C GLY A 365 11.63 -14.18 23.01
N GLU A 366 11.91 -13.52 24.12
CA GLU A 366 11.86 -14.13 25.45
C GLU A 366 10.43 -14.50 25.87
N ALA A 367 9.45 -13.65 25.59
CA ALA A 367 8.03 -13.96 25.82
C ALA A 367 7.58 -15.17 24.98
N LEU A 368 7.94 -15.21 23.69
CA LEU A 368 7.65 -16.36 22.82
C LEU A 368 8.34 -17.63 23.33
N ARG A 369 9.58 -17.53 23.82
CA ARG A 369 10.30 -18.66 24.42
C ARG A 369 9.58 -19.21 25.65
N ALA A 370 9.09 -18.34 26.53
CA ALA A 370 8.30 -18.76 27.68
C ALA A 370 7.01 -19.49 27.26
N GLU A 371 6.35 -19.07 26.18
CA GLU A 371 5.18 -19.76 25.63
C GLU A 371 5.49 -21.14 25.03
N THR A 372 6.74 -21.40 24.63
CA THR A 372 7.16 -22.74 24.15
C THR A 372 7.39 -23.76 25.26
N ASP A 373 7.53 -23.31 26.51
CA ASP A 373 7.79 -24.18 27.66
C ASP A 373 6.49 -24.82 28.18
N VAL A 374 5.89 -25.66 27.34
CA VAL A 374 4.75 -26.49 27.70
C VAL A 374 5.25 -27.90 28.04
N PRO A 375 4.90 -28.44 29.23
CA PRO A 375 5.31 -29.79 29.60
C PRO A 375 4.84 -30.81 28.57
N ASP A 376 5.74 -31.71 28.17
CA ASP A 376 5.48 -32.75 27.18
C ASP A 376 4.24 -33.57 27.59
N PRO A 377 3.18 -33.65 26.76
CA PRO A 377 1.99 -34.42 27.09
C PRO A 377 2.37 -35.90 27.18
N GLN A 378 2.57 -36.38 28.41
CA GLN A 378 2.90 -37.77 28.73
C GLN A 378 1.84 -38.76 28.22
N GLU A 379 0.60 -38.31 27.99
CA GLU A 379 -0.54 -39.08 27.48
C GLU A 379 -1.37 -38.28 26.47
N GLN A 380 -1.58 -38.80 25.27
CA GLN A 380 -2.55 -38.30 24.29
C GLN A 380 -3.63 -39.33 24.00
N SER A 381 -4.89 -38.90 23.97
CA SER A 381 -6.02 -39.75 23.57
C SER A 381 -6.36 -39.50 22.11
N VAL A 382 -6.11 -40.47 21.24
CA VAL A 382 -6.38 -40.39 19.80
C VAL A 382 -7.62 -41.22 19.48
N ALA A 383 -8.62 -40.62 18.83
CA ALA A 383 -9.77 -41.36 18.32
C ALA A 383 -9.42 -41.99 16.95
N VAL A 384 -9.39 -43.32 16.89
CA VAL A 384 -9.17 -44.10 15.67
C VAL A 384 -10.39 -44.99 15.47
N GLU A 385 -11.10 -44.84 14.34
CA GLU A 385 -12.28 -45.65 13.99
C GLU A 385 -13.38 -45.71 15.09
N GLY A 386 -13.56 -44.62 15.84
CA GLY A 386 -14.55 -44.55 16.93
C GLY A 386 -14.06 -45.11 18.27
N GLN A 387 -12.81 -45.56 18.37
CA GLN A 387 -12.16 -45.98 19.61
C GLN A 387 -11.15 -44.94 20.09
N THR A 388 -11.19 -44.60 21.37
CA THR A 388 -10.22 -43.67 21.98
C THR A 388 -9.02 -44.46 22.50
N VAL A 389 -7.87 -44.32 21.84
CA VAL A 389 -6.61 -44.99 22.22
C VAL A 389 -5.73 -44.00 22.97
N ARG A 390 -5.30 -44.33 24.20
CA ARG A 390 -4.30 -43.56 24.93
C ARG A 390 -2.89 -43.95 24.47
N VAL A 391 -2.17 -42.99 23.94
CA VAL A 391 -0.79 -43.12 23.49
C VAL A 391 0.09 -42.35 24.49
N ARG A 392 1.06 -43.05 25.10
CA ARG A 392 2.12 -42.39 25.89
C ARG A 392 3.35 -42.17 25.02
N THR A 393 4.18 -41.20 25.39
CA THR A 393 5.49 -40.96 24.74
C THR A 393 6.41 -42.19 24.78
N ASN A 394 6.21 -43.10 25.75
CA ASN A 394 6.93 -44.38 25.88
C ASN A 394 6.26 -45.55 25.14
N GLY A 395 5.33 -45.27 24.21
CA GLY A 395 4.54 -46.29 23.51
C GLY A 395 3.17 -46.54 24.15
N ALA A 396 2.36 -47.38 23.51
CA ALA A 396 1.04 -47.73 24.05
C ALA A 396 1.18 -48.33 25.45
N PRO A 397 0.35 -47.96 26.43
CA PRO A 397 0.29 -48.68 27.69
C PRO A 397 0.06 -50.16 27.39
N PRO A 398 0.75 -51.10 28.07
CA PRO A 398 0.53 -52.52 27.86
C PRO A 398 -0.97 -52.77 28.00
N PRO A 399 -1.58 -53.61 27.14
CA PRO A 399 -3.01 -53.83 27.19
C PRO A 399 -3.37 -54.34 28.59
N THR A 400 -3.91 -53.46 29.44
CA THR A 400 -4.57 -53.87 30.67
C THR A 400 -5.83 -54.57 30.21
N SER A 401 -5.73 -55.90 30.12
CA SER A 401 -6.81 -56.85 29.90
C SER A 401 -7.87 -56.66 30.98
N THR A 402 -8.70 -55.65 30.83
CA THR A 402 -9.91 -55.50 31.65
C THR A 402 -11.05 -55.92 30.73
N HIS A 403 -11.53 -57.14 31.00
CA HIS A 403 -12.69 -57.81 30.43
C HIS A 403 -13.60 -56.97 29.51
N CYS A 404 -13.48 -57.20 28.20
CA CYS A 404 -14.61 -57.10 27.28
C CYS A 404 -15.21 -58.50 27.11
N THR A 405 -16.08 -58.89 28.04
CA THR A 405 -16.98 -60.03 27.86
C THR A 405 -18.25 -59.60 27.12
N GLY A 406 -18.53 -60.30 26.02
CA GLY A 406 -19.83 -60.32 25.32
C GLY A 406 -19.90 -59.37 24.13
N ARG A 407 -20.33 -59.76 22.93
CA ARG A 407 -21.20 -60.89 22.55
C ARG A 407 -21.09 -61.09 21.04
N SER A 408 -20.37 -62.13 20.61
CA SER A 408 -20.41 -62.60 19.22
C SER A 408 -21.72 -63.38 19.01
N ARG A 409 -22.65 -62.87 18.20
CA ARG A 409 -23.68 -63.71 17.57
C ARG A 409 -23.28 -63.97 16.11
N ARG A 410 -22.87 -65.22 15.85
CA ARG A 410 -22.94 -65.83 14.53
C ARG A 410 -24.42 -66.12 14.22
N ALA A 411 -24.86 -65.78 13.02
CA ALA A 411 -25.89 -66.49 12.31
C ALA A 411 -25.34 -66.82 10.91
N THR A 412 -25.35 -68.11 10.61
CA THR A 412 -24.83 -68.80 9.43
C THR A 412 -25.78 -68.71 8.22
N PRO A 413 -25.38 -69.23 7.03
CA PRO A 413 -25.82 -68.78 5.72
C PRO A 413 -26.85 -69.70 5.03
N SER A 414 -27.53 -69.14 4.03
CA SER A 414 -28.11 -69.82 2.84
C SER A 414 -28.68 -68.71 1.95
N GLY A 415 -28.43 -68.55 0.66
CA GLY A 415 -27.95 -69.48 -0.35
C GLY A 415 -28.89 -69.38 -1.56
N HIS A 416 -28.33 -69.00 -2.73
CA HIS A 416 -28.89 -69.12 -4.09
C HIS A 416 -29.99 -68.15 -4.53
N ARG A 417 -30.12 -67.73 -5.79
CA ARG A 417 -29.44 -67.74 -7.12
C ARG A 417 -30.42 -66.87 -7.99
N ARG A 418 -30.11 -66.18 -9.10
CA ARG A 418 -29.35 -66.52 -10.31
C ARG A 418 -29.43 -65.32 -11.29
N CYS A 419 -28.42 -65.22 -12.16
CA CYS A 419 -28.40 -64.81 -13.59
C CYS A 419 -29.08 -63.50 -14.02
N GLY A 420 -28.50 -62.63 -14.84
CA GLY A 420 -27.39 -62.73 -15.80
C GLY A 420 -27.73 -61.80 -16.98
N SER A 421 -26.88 -60.86 -17.37
CA SER A 421 -26.14 -60.82 -18.65
C SER A 421 -25.92 -59.32 -18.92
N GLY A 422 -24.71 -58.84 -19.16
CA GLY A 422 -24.14 -58.75 -20.51
C GLY A 422 -23.18 -57.55 -20.55
N THR A 423 -21.89 -57.88 -20.62
CA THR A 423 -20.72 -57.10 -21.09
C THR A 423 -20.89 -56.58 -22.54
N PRO A 424 -19.93 -55.86 -23.19
CA PRO A 424 -18.52 -55.59 -22.82
C PRO A 424 -17.99 -54.15 -23.10
N GLY A 425 -16.75 -53.87 -22.69
CA GLY A 425 -15.99 -52.73 -23.20
C GLY A 425 -14.59 -52.54 -22.61
N SER A 426 -13.60 -53.27 -23.14
CA SER A 426 -12.16 -52.95 -23.21
C SER A 426 -11.34 -52.64 -21.93
N ALA A 427 -10.86 -53.69 -21.25
CA ALA A 427 -9.52 -54.32 -21.38
C ALA A 427 -8.24 -53.48 -21.74
N PRO A 428 -7.01 -53.97 -21.41
CA PRO A 428 -6.13 -53.34 -20.40
C PRO A 428 -4.61 -53.37 -20.76
N ARG A 429 -3.74 -53.11 -19.75
CA ARG A 429 -2.34 -53.64 -19.51
C ARG A 429 -1.14 -52.67 -19.73
N PRO A 430 0.06 -52.96 -19.15
CA PRO A 430 0.34 -53.53 -17.82
C PRO A 430 1.59 -52.92 -17.11
N CYS A 431 1.83 -53.45 -15.90
CA CYS A 431 2.99 -53.40 -15.02
C CYS A 431 4.41 -53.48 -15.64
N CYS A 432 5.38 -52.87 -14.94
CA CYS A 432 6.68 -53.42 -14.51
C CYS A 432 7.37 -52.37 -13.60
N SER A 433 7.55 -52.60 -12.30
CA SER A 433 8.75 -53.18 -11.68
C SER A 433 10.07 -52.46 -12.02
N SER A 434 10.66 -51.80 -11.03
CA SER A 434 12.03 -52.11 -10.56
C SER A 434 12.48 -51.14 -9.48
N ALA A 435 13.10 -51.73 -8.46
CA ALA A 435 13.82 -51.06 -7.41
C ALA A 435 15.20 -50.60 -7.90
N ARG A 436 15.73 -49.51 -7.32
CA ARG A 436 17.13 -49.48 -6.87
C ARG A 436 17.41 -48.35 -5.88
N SER A 437 17.82 -48.79 -4.71
CA SER A 437 18.70 -48.16 -3.74
C SER A 437 19.91 -47.44 -4.36
N GLN A 438 20.26 -46.26 -3.81
CA GLN A 438 21.65 -45.92 -3.50
C GLN A 438 21.72 -44.78 -2.47
N CYS A 439 22.44 -45.07 -1.39
CA CYS A 439 22.88 -44.19 -0.31
C CYS A 439 24.18 -43.46 -0.70
N PRO A 440 24.66 -42.50 0.11
CA PRO A 440 25.42 -41.33 -0.33
C PRO A 440 26.94 -41.55 -0.29
N SER A 441 27.67 -40.67 -0.97
CA SER A 441 29.12 -40.53 -0.84
C SER A 441 29.47 -39.14 -0.31
N ASP A 442 29.92 -39.12 0.94
CA ASP A 442 30.82 -38.12 1.50
C ASP A 442 32.10 -38.00 0.67
N SER A 443 32.82 -36.87 0.84
CA SER A 443 34.29 -36.69 0.91
C SER A 443 34.73 -35.36 0.22
N PRO A 444 35.95 -34.82 0.48
CA PRO A 444 36.12 -33.71 1.41
C PRO A 444 36.99 -32.56 0.85
N SER A 445 37.14 -31.52 1.68
CA SER A 445 38.29 -30.62 1.87
C SER A 445 39.25 -30.31 0.73
N SER A 446 39.37 -29.00 0.45
CA SER A 446 40.65 -28.27 0.41
C SER A 446 40.43 -26.87 0.93
#